data_AF-A0A5D3DQJ8-F1
#
_entry.id   AF-A0A5D3DQJ8-F1
#
_cell.length_a   1.000
_cell.length_b   1.000
_cell.length_c   1.000
_cell.angle_alpha   90.00
_cell.angle_beta   90.00
_cell.angle_gamma   90.00
#
_symmetry.space_group_name_H-M   'P 1'
#
loop_
_entity.id
_entity.type
_entity.pdbx_description
1 polymer ?
#
loop_
_entity_poly.entity_id
_entity_poly.type
_entity_poly.pdbx_seq_one_letter_code
_entity_poly.pdbx_strand_id
1 'polypeptide(L)' 'MIVGADIVKRALSYPLKLIAKNAGVNGSVKCEKVLSSGNYRYGYNAATRNYENLMAAGIVDSTKVLWREIKGP' A
#
# COMPACT_ATOMS: atom_id res chain seq x y z
N MET A 1 4.96 -8.24 24.51
CA MET A 1 4.62 -6.81 24.32
C MET A 1 4.65 -6.52 22.82
N ILE A 2 3.49 -6.55 22.16
CA ILE A 2 3.32 -6.53 20.69
C ILE A 2 3.21 -5.11 20.11
N VAL A 3 3.29 -4.09 20.96
CA VAL A 3 3.15 -2.66 20.60
C VAL A 3 4.09 -2.25 19.46
N GLY A 4 5.32 -2.75 19.45
CA GLY A 4 6.28 -2.46 18.37
C GLY A 4 5.82 -2.94 17.00
N ALA A 5 5.24 -4.13 16.91
CA ALA A 5 4.74 -4.69 15.65
C ALA A 5 3.54 -3.90 15.12
N ASP A 6 2.65 -3.45 16.02
CA ASP A 6 1.50 -2.62 15.63
C ASP A 6 1.90 -1.24 15.12
N ILE A 7 2.95 -0.65 15.68
CA ILE A 7 3.51 0.62 15.19
C ILE A 7 4.03 0.46 13.77
N VAL A 8 4.82 -0.59 13.51
CA VAL A 8 5.36 -0.86 12.16
C VAL A 8 4.22 -1.12 11.16
N LYS A 9 3.21 -1.91 11.56
CA LYS A 9 2.03 -2.18 10.72
C LYS A 9 1.27 -0.90 10.35
N ARG A 10 1.09 0.01 11.30
CA ARG A 10 0.48 1.33 11.04
C ARG A 10 1.34 2.21 10.14
N ALA A 11 2.66 2.23 10.36
CA ALA A 11 3.59 3.01 9.55
C ALA A 11 3.56 2.57 8.07
N LEU A 12 3.53 1.26 7.80
CA LEU A 12 3.44 0.72 6.44
C LEU A 12 2.10 1.04 5.74
N SER A 13 1.04 1.32 6.51
CA SER A 13 -0.26 1.72 5.97
C SER A 13 -0.29 3.18 5.52
N TYR A 14 0.61 4.02 6.04
CA TYR A 14 0.66 5.46 5.77
C TYR A 14 0.97 5.82 4.30
N PRO A 15 2.00 5.26 3.63
CA PRO A 15 2.29 5.58 2.24
C PRO A 15 1.15 5.22 1.28
N LEU A 16 0.44 4.11 1.51
CA LEU A 16 -0.73 3.75 0.70
C LEU A 16 -1.86 4.78 0.86
N LYS A 17 -2.05 5.30 2.09
CA LYS A 17 -3.02 6.38 2.34
C LYS A 17 -2.63 7.68 1.65
N LEU A 18 -1.35 8.01 1.57
CA LEU A 18 -0.86 9.18 0.84
C LEU A 18 -1.13 9.07 -0.67
N ILE A 19 -0.81 7.92 -1.27
CA ILE A 19 -1.08 7.67 -2.70
C ILE A 19 -2.58 7.79 -2.98
N ALA A 20 -3.41 7.18 -2.13
CA ALA A 20 -4.85 7.26 -2.24
C ALA A 20 -5.37 8.71 -2.09
N LYS A 21 -4.85 9.48 -1.12
CA LYS A 21 -5.19 10.90 -0.94
C LYS A 21 -4.82 11.72 -2.18
N ASN A 22 -3.64 11.51 -2.75
CA ASN A 22 -3.18 12.17 -3.96
C ASN A 22 -4.05 11.82 -5.18
N ALA A 23 -4.58 10.59 -5.24
CA ALA A 23 -5.53 10.15 -6.25
C ALA A 23 -6.98 10.61 -5.99
N GLY A 24 -7.23 11.37 -4.91
CA GLY A 24 -8.54 11.89 -4.53
C GLY A 24 -9.49 10.84 -3.95
N VAL A 25 -8.96 9.74 -3.40
CA VAL A 25 -9.75 8.64 -2.83
C VAL A 25 -9.41 8.38 -1.37
N ASN A 26 -10.38 7.85 -0.60
CA ASN A 26 -10.19 7.59 0.82
C ASN A 26 -9.25 6.40 1.06
N GLY A 27 -8.00 6.68 1.41
CA GLY A 27 -6.96 5.69 1.60
C GLY A 27 -7.22 4.67 2.72
N SER A 28 -7.96 5.03 3.76
CA SER A 28 -8.27 4.08 4.84
C SER A 28 -9.16 2.95 4.34
N VAL A 29 -10.21 3.27 3.57
CA VAL A 29 -11.13 2.28 2.99
C VAL A 29 -10.41 1.40 1.96
N LYS A 30 -9.49 1.98 1.17
CA LYS A 30 -8.70 1.23 0.19
C LYS A 30 -7.71 0.29 0.87
N CYS A 31 -6.96 0.75 1.88
CA CYS A 31 -6.07 -0.07 2.71
C CYS A 31 -6.79 -1.28 3.28
N GLU A 32 -7.93 -1.06 3.93
CA GLU A 32 -8.67 -2.11 4.60
C GLU A 32 -9.19 -3.17 3.61
N LYS A 33 -9.65 -2.74 2.43
CA LYS A 33 -10.12 -3.66 1.39
C LYS A 33 -8.99 -4.48 0.75
N VAL A 34 -7.80 -3.90 0.59
CA VAL A 34 -6.62 -4.64 0.11
C VAL A 34 -6.14 -5.65 1.17
N LEU A 35 -6.04 -5.22 2.43
CA LEU A 35 -5.66 -6.05 3.58
C LEU A 35 -6.63 -7.22 3.78
N SER A 36 -7.92 -7.00 3.56
CA SER A 36 -8.96 -8.04 3.70
C SER A 36 -8.90 -9.11 2.61
N SER A 37 -8.27 -8.84 1.46
CA SER A 37 -8.23 -9.82 0.36
C SER A 37 -7.32 -11.02 0.65
N GLY A 38 -6.33 -10.87 1.54
CA GLY A 38 -5.29 -11.87 1.83
C GLY A 38 -4.36 -12.21 0.66
N ASN A 39 -4.57 -11.64 -0.53
CA ASN A 39 -3.79 -11.94 -1.73
C ASN A 39 -2.73 -10.86 -1.98
N TYR A 40 -1.45 -11.25 -1.95
CA TYR A 40 -0.31 -10.35 -2.15
C TYR A 40 -0.28 -9.66 -3.52
N ARG A 41 -0.98 -10.21 -4.52
CA ARG A 41 -1.08 -9.63 -5.87
C ARG A 41 -2.25 -8.67 -6.01
N TYR A 42 -3.24 -8.75 -5.12
CA TYR A 42 -4.43 -7.91 -5.18
C TYR A 42 -4.12 -6.56 -4.56
N GLY A 43 -4.40 -5.49 -5.29
CA GLY A 43 -4.17 -4.14 -4.81
C GLY A 43 -5.07 -3.13 -5.49
N TYR A 44 -4.95 -1.88 -5.05
CA TYR A 44 -5.71 -0.77 -5.59
C TYR A 44 -4.85 0.01 -6.58
N ASN A 45 -5.26 0.04 -7.85
CA ASN A 45 -4.62 0.86 -8.87
C ASN A 45 -5.16 2.28 -8.78
N ALA A 46 -4.31 3.22 -8.39
CA ALA A 46 -4.67 4.63 -8.23
C ALA A 46 -4.90 5.35 -9.57
N ALA A 47 -4.32 4.87 -10.68
CA ALA A 47 -4.49 5.44 -12.00
C ALA A 47 -5.86 5.09 -12.60
N THR A 48 -6.28 3.83 -12.48
CA THR A 48 -7.57 3.33 -13.01
C THR A 48 -8.70 3.40 -11.99
N ARG A 49 -8.38 3.67 -10.72
CA ARG A 49 -9.29 3.67 -9.55
C ARG A 49 -9.99 2.33 -9.29
N ASN A 50 -9.43 1.23 -9.79
CA ASN A 50 -9.97 -0.11 -9.64
C ASN A 50 -9.07 -1.03 -8.80
N TYR A 51 -9.66 -2.11 -8.29
CA TYR A 51 -8.90 -3.17 -7.65
C TYR A 51 -8.57 -4.25 -8.66
N GLU A 52 -7.29 -4.55 -8.79
CA GLU A 52 -6.80 -5.50 -9.78
C GLU A 52 -5.51 -6.15 -9.30
N ASN A 53 -5.01 -7.09 -10.10
CA ASN A 53 -3.71 -7.67 -9.88
C ASN A 53 -2.65 -6.63 -10.27
N LEU A 54 -2.01 -6.01 -9.29
CA LEU A 54 -1.02 -4.95 -9.53
C LEU A 54 0.18 -5.46 -10.34
N MET A 55 0.54 -6.73 -10.17
CA MET A 55 1.63 -7.36 -10.93
C MET A 55 1.25 -7.54 -12.40
N ALA A 56 -0.01 -7.90 -12.70
CA ALA A 56 -0.51 -8.00 -14.06
C ALA A 56 -0.72 -6.63 -14.71
N ALA A 57 -1.10 -5.62 -13.91
CA ALA A 57 -1.22 -4.23 -14.34
C ALA A 57 0.13 -3.52 -14.58
N GLY A 58 1.26 -4.22 -14.37
CA GLY A 58 2.61 -3.66 -14.51
C GLY A 58 3.00 -2.69 -13.40
N ILE A 59 2.18 -2.55 -12.35
CA ILE A 59 2.48 -1.74 -11.16
C ILE A 59 3.28 -2.63 -10.19
N VAL A 60 4.56 -2.79 -10.52
CA VAL A 60 5.54 -3.48 -9.68
C VAL A 60 6.45 -2.42 -9.07
N ASP A 61 6.21 -2.08 -7.80
CA ASP A 61 7.12 -1.22 -7.07
C ASP A 61 8.42 -1.98 -6.82
N SER A 62 9.55 -1.43 -7.27
CA SER A 62 10.83 -2.10 -7.08
C SER A 62 11.13 -2.15 -5.58
N THR A 63 11.38 -3.34 -5.03
CA THR A 63 11.74 -3.54 -3.61
C THR A 63 12.90 -2.63 -3.18
N LYS A 64 13.78 -2.25 -4.11
CA LYS A 64 14.87 -1.29 -3.89
C LYS A 64 14.39 0.13 -3.53
N VAL A 65 13.36 0.65 -4.20
CA VAL A 65 12.83 2.00 -3.90
C VAL A 65 12.07 1.98 -2.58
N LEU A 66 11.27 0.93 -2.35
CA LEU A 66 10.59 0.69 -1.07
C LEU A 66 11.58 0.57 0.10
N TRP A 67 12.71 -0.09 -0.10
CA TRP A 67 13.74 -0.23 0.93
C TRP A 67 14.52 1.05 1.18
N ARG A 68 14.76 1.86 0.14
CA ARG A 68 15.38 3.20 0.25
C ARG A 68 14.48 4.20 0.98
N GLU A 69 13.18 4.02 0.94
CA GLU A 69 12.24 4.87 1.68
C GLU A 69 12.16 4.49 3.17
N ILE A 70 12.30 3.19 3.48
CA ILE A 70 12.30 2.68 4.87
C ILE A 70 13.64 2.97 5.56
N LYS A 71 14.74 2.90 4.81
CA LYS A 71 16.06 3.38 5.22
C LYS A 71 16.28 4.74 4.57
N GLY A 72 15.65 5.79 5.10
CA GLY A 72 15.92 7.16 4.67
C GLY A 72 17.44 7.47 4.60
N PRO A 73 17.85 8.52 3.87
CA PRO A 73 19.27 8.86 3.70
C PRO A 73 20.01 8.97 5.03
#